data_AF-A0A9P9G3Y0-F1
#
_entry.id   AF-A0A9P9G3Y0-F1
#
_cell.length_a   1.000
_cell.length_b   1.000
_cell.length_c   1.000
_cell.angle_alpha   90.00
_cell.angle_beta   90.00
_cell.angle_gamma   90.00
#
_symmetry.space_group_name_H-M   'P 1'
#
loop_
_entity.id
_entity.type
_entity.pdbx_description
1 polymer ?
#
loop_
_entity_poly.entity_id
_entity_poly.type
_entity_poly.pdbx_seq_one_letter_code
_entity_poly.pdbx_strand_id
1 'polypeptide(L)'
;TTVAALLFGAAIASPIVPREEAATQTAEGPKATESAGAYDWAEGWKKTYPIHQSCNSTLHRQLANGLDEAVQLAQHAKDHILRFGHKSEFVQKYFGNASTSQPIGWYERIINADKTGMLFRCDDPDRNCATQDEWAGHWRGDNATTETVICPLSFEIRRNLDQVCNRGYTVAASKLNTYWATDLMHRILHVPTVSEEVVDHFASAYTEVTALAKKDPSQSVIDSNTLQFFAIDVYAYDIAAPGVGCTGE
;
A
#
# COMPACT_ATOMS: atom_id res chain seq x y z
N THR A 1 39.86 -61.95 -46.67
CA THR A 1 41.31 -61.70 -46.45
C THR A 1 41.80 -60.72 -47.48
N THR A 2 41.94 -59.44 -47.10
CA THR A 2 42.73 -58.47 -47.87
C THR A 2 43.19 -57.38 -46.91
N VAL A 3 44.50 -57.30 -46.68
CA VAL A 3 45.17 -56.33 -45.81
C VAL A 3 45.55 -55.12 -46.66
N ALA A 4 45.17 -53.92 -46.23
CA ALA A 4 45.62 -52.66 -46.79
C ALA A 4 46.87 -52.17 -46.04
N ALA A 5 47.92 -51.81 -46.77
CA ALA A 5 49.15 -51.22 -46.23
C ALA A 5 49.29 -49.77 -46.73
N LEU A 6 49.52 -48.87 -45.78
CA LEU A 6 49.79 -47.43 -45.96
C LEU A 6 51.23 -47.19 -46.45
N LEU A 7 51.41 -46.23 -47.34
CA LEU A 7 52.71 -45.61 -47.66
C LEU A 7 52.59 -44.09 -47.48
N PHE A 8 53.43 -43.56 -46.59
CA PHE A 8 53.60 -42.13 -46.30
C PHE A 8 54.44 -41.45 -47.40
N GLY A 9 53.95 -40.33 -47.94
CA GLY A 9 54.75 -39.40 -48.73
C GLY A 9 55.12 -38.17 -47.89
N ALA A 10 56.41 -37.87 -47.80
CA ALA A 10 56.91 -36.66 -47.14
C ALA A 10 56.87 -35.47 -48.12
N ALA A 11 56.20 -34.38 -47.73
CA ALA A 11 56.23 -33.11 -48.45
C ALA A 11 57.09 -32.09 -47.68
N ILE A 12 57.94 -31.39 -48.43
CA ILE A 12 58.94 -30.44 -47.93
C ILE A 12 58.30 -29.05 -47.90
N ALA A 13 58.27 -28.40 -46.74
CA ALA A 13 57.70 -27.06 -46.57
C ALA A 13 58.67 -25.97 -47.03
N SER A 14 58.17 -24.98 -47.79
CA SER A 14 58.86 -23.73 -48.10
C SER A 14 58.57 -22.66 -47.04
N PRO A 15 59.51 -21.74 -46.74
CA PRO A 15 59.32 -20.74 -45.70
C PRO A 15 58.37 -19.63 -46.16
N ILE A 16 57.40 -19.30 -45.31
CA ILE A 16 56.47 -18.18 -45.49
C ILE A 16 57.18 -16.89 -45.06
N VAL A 17 57.27 -15.92 -45.97
CA VAL A 17 57.72 -14.56 -45.68
C VAL A 17 56.62 -13.83 -44.90
N PRO A 18 56.89 -13.26 -43.72
CA PRO A 18 55.88 -12.51 -42.97
C PRO A 18 55.51 -11.21 -43.69
N ARG A 19 54.21 -10.97 -43.81
CA ARG A 19 53.61 -9.76 -44.36
C ARG A 19 53.77 -8.62 -43.35
N GLU A 20 54.31 -7.48 -43.78
CA GLU A 20 54.29 -6.24 -42.99
C GLU A 20 52.84 -5.83 -42.72
N GLU A 21 52.47 -5.76 -41.44
CA GLU A 21 51.18 -5.26 -40.99
C GLU A 21 51.17 -3.74 -41.13
N ALA A 22 50.29 -3.23 -41.99
CA ALA A 22 49.94 -1.83 -42.01
C ALA A 22 49.25 -1.49 -40.67
N ALA A 23 49.83 -0.57 -39.90
CA ALA A 23 49.26 -0.09 -38.66
C ALA A 23 47.92 0.61 -38.93
N THR A 24 46.82 -0.07 -38.58
CA THR A 24 45.48 0.52 -38.54
C THR A 24 45.46 1.55 -37.43
N GLN A 25 45.38 2.83 -37.79
CA GLN A 25 45.16 3.90 -36.81
C GLN A 25 43.76 3.74 -36.22
N THR A 26 43.70 3.37 -34.94
CA THR A 26 42.47 3.34 -34.16
C THR A 26 42.00 4.78 -33.99
N ALA A 27 40.89 5.14 -34.63
CA ALA A 27 40.21 6.39 -34.31
C ALA A 27 39.77 6.32 -32.84
N GLU A 28 40.22 7.27 -32.03
CA GLU A 28 39.68 7.48 -30.68
C GLU A 28 38.17 7.71 -30.82
N GLY A 29 37.37 6.76 -30.31
CA GLY A 29 35.94 6.92 -30.21
C GLY A 29 35.61 8.20 -29.42
N PRO A 30 34.50 8.88 -29.73
CA PRO A 30 34.10 10.08 -29.00
C PRO A 30 34.12 9.78 -27.50
N LYS A 31 34.95 10.55 -26.78
CA LYS A 31 35.06 10.51 -25.33
C LYS A 31 33.63 10.66 -24.79
N ALA A 32 33.12 9.60 -24.17
CA ALA A 32 31.78 9.59 -23.60
C ALA A 32 31.67 10.82 -22.70
N THR A 33 30.85 11.78 -23.14
CA THR A 33 30.39 12.87 -22.28
C THR A 33 29.83 12.19 -21.04
N GLU A 34 30.31 12.58 -19.85
CA GLU A 34 29.73 12.13 -18.58
C GLU A 34 28.22 12.20 -18.72
N SER A 35 27.56 11.03 -18.72
CA SER A 35 26.11 11.00 -18.76
C SER A 35 25.67 11.76 -17.51
N ALA A 36 25.06 12.93 -17.67
CA ALA A 36 24.15 13.44 -16.67
C ALA A 36 23.29 12.25 -16.25
N GLY A 37 23.35 11.89 -14.96
CA GLY A 37 22.81 10.63 -14.46
C GLY A 37 21.45 10.36 -15.09
N ALA A 38 21.26 9.16 -15.66
CA ALA A 38 20.01 8.82 -16.29
C ALA A 38 18.85 9.15 -15.34
N TYR A 39 17.89 9.94 -15.79
CA TYR A 39 16.75 10.35 -14.97
C TYR A 39 16.02 9.11 -14.45
N ASP A 40 16.00 8.94 -13.12
CA ASP A 40 15.24 7.90 -12.43
C ASP A 40 13.96 8.51 -11.86
N TRP A 41 12.84 8.27 -12.53
CA TRP A 41 11.53 8.78 -12.10
C TRP A 41 11.07 8.23 -10.75
N ALA A 42 11.66 7.14 -10.27
CA ALA A 42 11.33 6.50 -9.00
C ALA A 42 12.31 6.88 -7.88
N GLU A 43 13.31 7.72 -8.15
CA GLU A 43 14.27 8.16 -7.14
C GLU A 43 13.54 8.79 -5.95
N GLY A 44 13.82 8.30 -4.74
CA GLY A 44 13.21 8.80 -3.50
C GLY A 44 11.78 8.34 -3.23
N TRP A 45 11.12 7.62 -4.15
CA TRP A 45 9.74 7.15 -3.95
C TRP A 45 9.65 6.09 -2.84
N LYS A 46 9.10 6.45 -1.67
CA LYS A 46 8.89 5.52 -0.56
C LYS A 46 7.46 5.02 -0.54
N LYS A 47 7.28 3.74 -0.85
CA LYS A 47 5.96 3.08 -0.79
C LYS A 47 5.59 2.54 0.58
N THR A 48 6.55 2.43 1.50
CA THR A 48 6.33 1.99 2.88
C THR A 48 6.10 3.19 3.80
N TYR A 49 5.31 2.99 4.86
CA TYR A 49 5.03 4.01 5.85
C TYR A 49 6.22 4.15 6.84
N PRO A 50 6.86 5.32 6.94
CA PRO A 50 7.93 5.53 7.90
C PRO A 50 7.44 5.46 9.35
N ILE A 51 8.19 4.78 10.22
CA ILE A 51 7.92 4.69 11.67
C ILE A 51 9.05 5.38 12.42
N HIS A 52 8.69 6.28 13.34
CA HIS A 52 9.62 7.06 14.14
C HIS A 52 10.34 6.21 15.19
N GLN A 53 11.58 6.60 15.52
CA GLN A 53 12.45 5.91 16.47
C GLN A 53 11.90 5.89 17.91
N SER A 54 10.89 6.70 18.21
CA SER A 54 10.13 6.64 19.47
C SER A 54 9.45 5.29 19.70
N CYS A 55 9.16 4.54 18.64
CA CYS A 55 8.62 3.20 18.74
C CYS A 55 9.77 2.23 19.03
N ASN A 56 9.78 1.63 20.23
CA ASN A 56 10.75 0.58 20.54
C ASN A 56 10.59 -0.62 19.56
N SER A 57 11.57 -1.53 19.54
CA SER A 57 11.61 -2.64 18.57
C SER A 57 10.35 -3.53 18.55
N THR A 58 9.61 -3.63 19.66
CA THR A 58 8.37 -4.40 19.72
C THR A 58 7.19 -3.60 19.17
N LEU A 59 7.04 -2.34 19.56
CA LEU A 59 5.99 -1.46 19.05
C LEU A 59 6.16 -1.21 17.55
N HIS A 60 7.40 -0.99 17.10
CA HIS A 60 7.72 -0.83 15.69
C HIS A 60 7.28 -2.04 14.86
N ARG A 61 7.55 -3.27 15.33
CA ARG A 61 7.14 -4.49 14.61
C ARG A 61 5.62 -4.64 14.56
N GLN A 62 4.92 -4.39 15.66
CA GLN A 62 3.46 -4.45 15.68
C GLN A 62 2.84 -3.42 14.73
N LEU A 63 3.33 -2.18 14.78
CA LEU A 63 2.87 -1.10 13.93
C LEU A 63 3.20 -1.35 12.45
N ALA A 64 4.40 -1.84 12.14
CA ALA A 64 4.77 -2.23 10.78
C ALA A 64 3.82 -3.31 10.23
N ASN A 65 3.54 -4.35 11.01
CA ASN A 65 2.57 -5.38 10.63
C ASN A 65 1.16 -4.78 10.41
N GLY A 66 0.70 -3.89 11.30
CA GLY A 66 -0.59 -3.23 11.14
C GLY A 66 -0.67 -2.34 9.89
N LEU A 67 0.43 -1.66 9.53
CA LEU A 67 0.52 -0.85 8.32
C LEU A 67 0.50 -1.72 7.07
N ASP A 68 1.17 -2.87 7.10
CA ASP A 68 1.10 -3.88 6.03
C ASP A 68 -0.32 -4.44 5.89
N GLU A 69 -1.02 -4.70 6.99
CA GLU A 69 -2.43 -5.12 6.99
C GLU A 69 -3.35 -4.03 6.43
N ALA A 70 -3.10 -2.75 6.73
CA ALA A 70 -3.86 -1.63 6.15
C ALA A 70 -3.69 -1.55 4.62
N VAL A 71 -2.47 -1.78 4.13
CA VAL A 71 -2.19 -1.88 2.68
C VAL A 71 -2.88 -3.09 2.07
N GLN A 72 -2.83 -4.26 2.73
CA GLN A 72 -3.54 -5.45 2.29
C GLN A 72 -5.05 -5.21 2.18
N LEU A 73 -5.63 -4.57 3.19
CA LEU A 73 -7.06 -4.24 3.23
C LEU A 73 -7.45 -3.28 2.10
N ALA A 74 -6.67 -2.21 1.89
CA ALA A 74 -6.88 -1.27 0.79
C ALA A 74 -6.75 -1.93 -0.59
N GLN A 75 -5.73 -2.79 -0.77
CA GLN A 75 -5.51 -3.52 -2.00
C GLN A 75 -6.69 -4.42 -2.33
N HIS A 76 -7.20 -5.18 -1.35
CA HIS A 76 -8.38 -6.02 -1.54
C HIS A 76 -9.63 -5.21 -1.88
N ALA A 77 -9.87 -4.09 -1.17
CA ALA A 77 -10.99 -3.20 -1.44
C ALA A 77 -10.96 -2.66 -2.89
N LYS A 78 -9.79 -2.18 -3.34
CA LYS A 78 -9.57 -1.74 -4.73
C LYS A 78 -9.86 -2.86 -5.72
N ASP A 79 -9.33 -4.06 -5.47
CA ASP A 79 -9.50 -5.22 -6.36
C ASP A 79 -10.97 -5.66 -6.45
N HIS A 80 -11.71 -5.62 -5.35
CA HIS A 80 -13.14 -5.89 -5.34
C HIS A 80 -13.90 -4.91 -6.25
N ILE A 81 -13.61 -3.61 -6.14
CA ILE A 81 -14.22 -2.58 -6.99
C ILE A 81 -13.85 -2.80 -8.46
N LEU A 82 -12.58 -3.04 -8.77
CA LEU A 82 -12.11 -3.27 -10.15
C LEU A 82 -12.73 -4.52 -10.77
N ARG A 83 -12.93 -5.58 -9.97
CA ARG A 83 -13.49 -6.85 -10.43
C ARG A 83 -15.00 -6.76 -10.69
N PHE A 84 -15.75 -6.15 -9.78
CA PHE A 84 -17.22 -6.22 -9.80
C PHE A 84 -17.90 -4.91 -10.19
N GLY A 85 -17.27 -3.76 -9.91
CA GLY A 85 -17.86 -2.44 -10.11
C GLY A 85 -19.26 -2.34 -9.52
N HIS A 86 -20.16 -1.65 -10.21
CA HIS A 86 -21.56 -1.51 -9.79
C HIS A 86 -22.38 -2.81 -9.80
N LYS A 87 -21.83 -3.95 -10.24
CA LYS A 87 -22.52 -5.25 -10.08
C LYS A 87 -22.43 -5.78 -8.66
N SER A 88 -21.51 -5.27 -7.84
CA SER A 88 -21.40 -5.64 -6.43
C SER A 88 -22.45 -4.93 -5.58
N GLU A 89 -23.18 -5.71 -4.78
CA GLU A 89 -24.10 -5.17 -3.77
C GLU A 89 -23.35 -4.35 -2.72
N PHE A 90 -22.10 -4.69 -2.38
CA PHE A 90 -21.27 -3.89 -1.48
C PHE A 90 -20.93 -2.52 -2.09
N VAL A 91 -20.55 -2.48 -3.38
CA VAL A 91 -20.25 -1.21 -4.06
C VAL A 91 -21.50 -0.31 -4.08
N GLN A 92 -22.67 -0.85 -4.40
CA GLN A 92 -23.92 -0.09 -4.35
C GLN A 92 -24.29 0.34 -2.92
N LYS A 93 -24.06 -0.53 -1.92
CA LYS A 93 -24.36 -0.26 -0.51
C LYS A 93 -23.57 0.94 0.03
N TYR A 94 -22.28 1.03 -0.30
CA TYR A 94 -21.38 2.05 0.27
C TYR A 94 -21.15 3.26 -0.63
N PHE A 95 -21.29 3.12 -1.95
CA PHE A 95 -21.00 4.21 -2.89
C PHE A 95 -22.19 4.58 -3.80
N GLY A 96 -23.31 3.88 -3.68
CA GLY A 96 -24.51 4.15 -4.47
C GLY A 96 -24.22 4.05 -5.98
N ASN A 97 -24.57 5.12 -6.70
CA ASN A 97 -24.32 5.27 -8.13
C ASN A 97 -23.14 6.21 -8.46
N ALA A 98 -22.34 6.61 -7.46
CA ALA A 98 -21.17 7.47 -7.68
C ALA A 98 -20.09 6.75 -8.49
N SER A 99 -19.21 7.51 -9.14
CA SER A 99 -18.06 6.94 -9.82
C SER A 99 -17.18 6.17 -8.85
N THR A 100 -16.89 4.91 -9.18
CA THR A 100 -15.96 4.08 -8.40
C THR A 100 -14.50 4.47 -8.59
N SER A 101 -14.18 5.39 -9.51
CA SER A 101 -12.82 5.87 -9.74
C SER A 101 -12.21 6.57 -8.52
N GLN A 102 -13.02 7.30 -7.75
CA GLN A 102 -12.56 8.00 -6.55
C GLN A 102 -12.15 7.02 -5.43
N PRO A 103 -13.00 6.07 -4.98
CA PRO A 103 -12.58 5.11 -3.96
C PRO A 103 -11.40 4.24 -4.43
N ILE A 104 -11.34 3.85 -5.72
CA ILE A 104 -10.14 3.20 -6.29
C ILE A 104 -8.91 4.09 -6.11
N GLY A 105 -9.00 5.37 -6.44
CA GLY A 105 -7.91 6.34 -6.29
C GLY A 105 -7.44 6.46 -4.84
N TRP A 106 -8.36 6.56 -3.87
CA TRP A 106 -8.01 6.66 -2.46
C TRP A 106 -7.29 5.39 -1.96
N TYR A 107 -7.80 4.20 -2.29
CA TYR A 107 -7.10 2.95 -1.95
C TYR A 107 -5.75 2.85 -2.66
N GLU A 108 -5.64 3.25 -3.92
CA GLU A 108 -4.38 3.26 -4.67
C GLU A 108 -3.35 4.18 -4.01
N ARG A 109 -3.76 5.33 -3.47
CA ARG A 109 -2.86 6.22 -2.75
C ARG A 109 -2.39 5.61 -1.43
N ILE A 110 -3.26 4.93 -0.68
CA ILE A 110 -2.85 4.15 0.52
C ILE A 110 -1.77 3.12 0.14
N ILE A 111 -1.93 2.44 -1.01
CA ILE A 111 -1.02 1.37 -1.43
C ILE A 111 0.30 1.96 -1.96
N ASN A 112 0.22 2.91 -2.91
CA ASN A 112 1.34 3.26 -3.78
C ASN A 112 1.77 4.74 -3.76
N ALA A 113 1.07 5.66 -3.09
CA ALA A 113 1.55 7.05 -3.00
C ALA A 113 2.96 7.12 -2.40
N ASP A 114 3.69 8.20 -2.71
CA ASP A 114 4.98 8.50 -2.07
C ASP A 114 4.77 8.96 -0.62
N LYS A 115 5.31 8.19 0.31
CA LYS A 115 5.14 8.34 1.76
C LYS A 115 6.36 8.97 2.42
N THR A 116 7.30 9.53 1.65
CA THR A 116 8.57 10.07 2.17
C THR A 116 8.38 11.13 3.26
N GLY A 117 7.31 11.93 3.19
CA GLY A 117 6.98 12.94 4.21
C GLY A 117 6.08 12.46 5.35
N MET A 118 5.57 11.23 5.29
CA MET A 118 4.68 10.69 6.32
C MET A 118 5.47 10.12 7.49
N LEU A 119 4.91 10.14 8.70
CA LEU A 119 5.55 9.53 9.86
C LEU A 119 4.53 9.03 10.90
N PHE A 120 4.66 7.77 11.28
CA PHE A 120 3.94 7.21 12.43
C PHE A 120 4.85 7.17 13.64
N ARG A 121 4.36 7.63 14.80
CA ARG A 121 5.17 7.77 16.01
C ARG A 121 4.46 7.19 17.24
N CYS A 122 5.26 6.81 18.24
CA CYS A 122 4.78 6.21 19.49
C CYS A 122 5.02 7.12 20.71
N ASP A 123 5.78 8.21 20.54
CA ASP A 123 5.74 9.33 21.45
C ASP A 123 4.59 10.27 21.08
N ASP A 124 4.19 11.10 22.03
CA ASP A 124 3.03 11.98 21.91
C ASP A 124 3.43 13.41 22.29
N PRO A 125 3.96 14.20 21.33
CA PRO A 125 4.34 15.58 21.56
C PRO A 125 3.18 16.47 21.99
N ASP A 126 1.98 16.15 21.52
CA ASP A 126 0.79 16.96 21.72
C ASP A 126 0.07 16.60 23.03
N ARG A 127 0.49 15.50 23.68
CA ARG A 127 -0.01 14.96 24.96
C ARG A 127 -1.46 14.50 24.93
N ASN A 128 -2.04 14.33 23.73
CA ASN A 128 -3.43 13.93 23.57
C ASN A 128 -3.70 12.52 24.07
N CYS A 129 -2.74 11.59 23.97
CA CYS A 129 -2.85 10.25 24.54
C CYS A 129 -3.02 10.25 26.06
N ALA A 130 -2.50 11.26 26.75
CA ALA A 130 -2.58 11.39 28.21
C ALA A 130 -3.80 12.19 28.67
N THR A 131 -4.38 13.03 27.82
CA THR A 131 -5.47 13.95 28.18
C THR A 131 -6.82 13.57 27.60
N GLN A 132 -6.85 12.74 26.55
CA GLN A 132 -8.07 12.32 25.88
C GLN A 132 -8.35 10.85 26.24
N ASP A 133 -9.36 10.65 27.08
CA ASP A 133 -9.76 9.32 27.49
C ASP A 133 -10.15 8.47 26.27
N GLU A 134 -9.75 7.19 26.29
CA GLU A 134 -9.98 6.20 25.23
C GLU A 134 -9.31 6.50 23.86
N TRP A 135 -8.55 7.58 23.72
CA TRP A 135 -7.81 7.81 22.48
C TRP A 135 -6.69 6.78 22.32
N ALA A 136 -6.85 5.91 21.34
CA ALA A 136 -5.82 4.94 20.96
C ALA A 136 -4.74 5.56 20.05
N GLY A 137 -4.92 6.82 19.63
CA GLY A 137 -3.97 7.61 18.84
C GLY A 137 -4.71 8.72 18.10
N HIS A 138 -3.96 9.60 17.45
CA HIS A 138 -4.51 10.74 16.73
C HIS A 138 -3.61 11.20 15.58
N TRP A 139 -4.20 11.85 14.60
CA TRP A 139 -3.47 12.70 13.64
C TRP A 139 -3.04 13.99 14.35
N ARG A 140 -1.88 14.56 13.99
CA ARG A 140 -1.34 15.75 14.66
C ARG A 140 -1.92 17.07 14.15
N GLY A 141 -2.71 17.05 13.07
CA GLY A 141 -3.33 18.26 12.53
C GLY A 141 -2.31 19.33 12.17
N ASP A 142 -2.62 20.58 12.48
CA ASP A 142 -1.77 21.74 12.20
C ASP A 142 -0.38 21.69 12.86
N ASN A 143 -0.20 20.90 13.93
CA ASN A 143 1.09 20.77 14.60
C ASN A 143 2.11 19.97 13.75
N ALA A 144 1.63 19.03 12.92
CA ALA A 144 2.41 18.31 11.91
C ALA A 144 1.45 17.48 11.01
N THR A 145 1.03 18.05 9.89
CA THR A 145 -0.05 17.50 9.04
C THR A 145 0.27 16.15 8.41
N THR A 146 1.54 15.74 8.37
CA THR A 146 1.95 14.44 7.82
C THR A 146 2.29 13.40 8.88
N GLU A 147 2.00 13.68 10.16
CA GLU A 147 2.34 12.81 11.28
C GLU A 147 1.12 12.24 12.00
N THR A 148 1.24 10.97 12.40
CA THR A 148 0.22 10.28 13.18
C THR A 148 0.83 9.69 14.45
N VAL A 149 0.19 9.92 15.59
CA VAL A 149 0.56 9.36 16.89
C VAL A 149 -0.24 8.08 17.17
N ILE A 150 0.46 7.04 17.61
CA ILE A 150 -0.09 5.78 18.11
C ILE A 150 0.06 5.75 19.63
N CYS A 151 -1.05 5.83 20.37
CA CYS A 151 -1.04 5.78 21.83
C CYS A 151 -0.80 4.34 22.33
N PRO A 152 -0.30 4.15 23.56
CA PRO A 152 -0.12 2.83 24.17
C PRO A 152 -1.36 1.93 24.07
N LEU A 153 -2.55 2.51 24.26
CA LEU A 153 -3.82 1.79 24.20
C LEU A 153 -4.03 1.03 22.89
N SER A 154 -3.56 1.54 21.73
CA SER A 154 -3.68 0.81 20.46
C SER A 154 -3.01 -0.56 20.52
N PHE A 155 -1.85 -0.67 21.16
CA PHE A 155 -1.11 -1.92 21.28
C PHE A 155 -1.76 -2.93 22.23
N GLU A 156 -2.74 -2.49 23.03
CA GLU A 156 -3.49 -3.35 23.94
C GLU A 156 -4.80 -3.85 23.32
N ILE A 157 -5.49 -3.00 22.55
CA ILE A 157 -6.87 -3.27 22.13
C ILE A 157 -7.02 -3.61 20.66
N ARG A 158 -6.08 -3.21 19.79
CA ARG A 158 -6.18 -3.46 18.35
C ARG A 158 -5.91 -4.92 18.04
N ARG A 159 -6.74 -5.49 17.18
CA ARG A 159 -6.61 -6.87 16.70
C ARG A 159 -5.96 -6.89 15.32
N ASN A 160 -5.35 -8.01 14.97
CA ASN A 160 -4.81 -8.26 13.64
C ASN A 160 -5.94 -8.58 12.66
N LEU A 161 -5.73 -8.27 11.38
CA LEU A 161 -6.69 -8.45 10.30
C LEU A 161 -7.12 -9.92 10.09
N ASP A 162 -6.27 -10.89 10.45
CA ASP A 162 -6.60 -12.32 10.42
C ASP A 162 -7.68 -12.74 11.44
N GLN A 163 -8.06 -11.84 12.35
CA GLN A 163 -9.12 -12.06 13.34
C GLN A 163 -10.47 -11.44 12.92
N VAL A 164 -10.61 -10.94 11.70
CA VAL A 164 -11.91 -10.48 11.16
C VAL A 164 -12.93 -11.61 11.21
N CYS A 165 -14.18 -11.29 11.56
CA CYS A 165 -15.30 -12.22 11.79
C CYS A 165 -15.14 -13.20 12.97
N ASN A 166 -14.08 -13.08 13.77
CA ASN A 166 -13.92 -13.87 14.99
C ASN A 166 -14.35 -13.10 16.25
N ARG A 167 -14.56 -13.84 17.34
CA ARG A 167 -14.84 -13.28 18.69
C ARG A 167 -16.04 -12.34 18.74
N GLY A 168 -17.08 -12.64 17.96
CA GLY A 168 -18.33 -11.88 17.93
C GLY A 168 -18.24 -10.52 17.22
N TYR A 169 -17.15 -10.23 16.49
CA TYR A 169 -17.09 -9.05 15.65
C TYR A 169 -18.10 -9.15 14.50
N THR A 170 -18.91 -8.12 14.35
CA THR A 170 -19.64 -7.83 13.11
C THR A 170 -19.31 -6.43 12.64
N VAL A 171 -19.31 -6.23 11.31
CA VAL A 171 -18.98 -4.93 10.72
C VAL A 171 -19.96 -3.85 11.18
N ALA A 172 -21.26 -4.15 11.21
CA ALA A 172 -22.30 -3.17 11.53
C ALA A 172 -22.38 -2.80 13.01
N ALA A 173 -22.04 -3.71 13.93
CA ALA A 173 -22.27 -3.50 15.37
C ALA A 173 -20.99 -3.28 16.20
N SER A 174 -19.80 -3.41 15.60
CA SER A 174 -18.52 -3.24 16.30
C SER A 174 -17.87 -1.89 16.01
N LYS A 175 -16.95 -1.46 16.88
CA LYS A 175 -16.16 -0.24 16.62
C LYS A 175 -15.31 -0.44 15.35
N LEU A 176 -15.38 0.49 14.41
CA LEU A 176 -14.68 0.39 13.12
C LEU A 176 -13.17 0.25 13.29
N ASN A 177 -12.61 0.89 14.32
CA ASN A 177 -11.19 0.81 14.67
C ASN A 177 -10.79 -0.44 15.47
N THR A 178 -11.59 -1.52 15.49
CA THR A 178 -11.25 -2.76 16.23
C THR A 178 -9.94 -3.39 15.73
N TYR A 179 -9.66 -3.31 14.43
CA TYR A 179 -8.48 -3.90 13.81
C TYR A 179 -7.42 -2.84 13.52
N TRP A 180 -6.14 -3.24 13.55
CA TRP A 180 -5.04 -2.38 13.13
C TRP A 180 -5.25 -1.83 11.73
N ALA A 181 -5.65 -2.70 10.78
CA ALA A 181 -5.86 -2.33 9.39
C ALA A 181 -6.86 -1.16 9.20
N THR A 182 -8.00 -1.20 9.89
CA THR A 182 -9.04 -0.16 9.76
C THR A 182 -8.67 1.11 10.51
N ASP A 183 -8.13 1.00 11.74
CA ASP A 183 -7.65 2.16 12.51
C ASP A 183 -6.51 2.89 11.80
N LEU A 184 -5.57 2.17 11.19
CA LEU A 184 -4.47 2.76 10.44
C LEU A 184 -4.95 3.33 9.11
N MET A 185 -5.87 2.67 8.40
CA MET A 185 -6.50 3.23 7.20
C MET A 185 -7.14 4.59 7.48
N HIS A 186 -7.92 4.71 8.56
CA HIS A 186 -8.50 5.99 9.00
C HIS A 186 -7.44 7.08 9.16
N ARG A 187 -6.38 6.77 9.90
CA ARG A 187 -5.28 7.70 10.18
C ARG A 187 -4.54 8.13 8.92
N ILE A 188 -4.33 7.19 8.00
CA ILE A 188 -3.71 7.46 6.70
C ILE A 188 -4.59 8.42 5.90
N LEU A 189 -5.92 8.25 5.93
CA LEU A 189 -6.87 9.13 5.24
C LEU A 189 -6.98 10.54 5.85
N HIS A 190 -6.46 10.77 7.06
CA HIS A 190 -6.27 12.13 7.59
C HIS A 190 -5.06 12.85 7.00
N VAL A 191 -4.08 12.11 6.44
CA VAL A 191 -2.82 12.71 6.01
C VAL A 191 -2.95 13.25 4.58
N PRO A 192 -2.68 14.56 4.33
CA PRO A 192 -2.84 15.19 3.01
C PRO A 192 -2.07 14.51 1.88
N THR A 193 -0.92 13.89 2.18
CA THR A 193 -0.17 13.07 1.22
C THR A 193 -1.04 12.00 0.57
N VAL A 194 -2.02 11.44 1.29
CA VAL A 194 -2.95 10.42 0.79
C VAL A 194 -4.32 11.00 0.45
N SER A 195 -4.88 11.87 1.27
CA SER A 195 -6.26 12.33 1.09
C SER A 195 -6.43 13.61 0.27
N GLU A 196 -5.33 14.32 -0.01
CA GLU A 196 -5.37 15.65 -0.65
C GLU A 196 -6.28 16.66 0.07
N GLU A 197 -6.53 16.46 1.38
CA GLU A 197 -7.50 17.26 2.16
C GLU A 197 -8.95 17.17 1.62
N VAL A 198 -9.24 16.16 0.79
CA VAL A 198 -10.55 15.92 0.19
C VAL A 198 -11.35 14.86 0.96
N VAL A 199 -10.67 13.84 1.50
CA VAL A 199 -11.33 12.81 2.31
C VAL A 199 -11.59 13.34 3.72
N ASP A 200 -12.85 13.29 4.16
CA ASP A 200 -13.29 13.85 5.45
C ASP A 200 -14.38 12.96 6.09
N HIS A 201 -15.05 13.44 7.14
CA HIS A 201 -16.13 12.76 7.85
C HIS A 201 -17.50 13.41 7.59
N PHE A 202 -18.31 12.71 6.82
CA PHE A 202 -19.72 13.03 6.53
C PHE A 202 -20.69 12.07 7.25
N ALA A 203 -20.24 10.86 7.57
CA ALA A 203 -20.97 9.86 8.34
C ALA A 203 -20.03 9.12 9.30
N SER A 204 -20.56 8.61 10.42
CA SER A 204 -19.76 7.95 11.46
C SER A 204 -20.11 6.48 11.67
N ALA A 205 -21.39 6.16 11.78
CA ALA A 205 -21.85 4.80 12.03
C ALA A 205 -22.15 4.02 10.74
N TYR A 206 -22.20 2.68 10.83
CA TYR A 206 -22.54 1.80 9.69
C TYR A 206 -23.85 2.19 9.00
N THR A 207 -24.91 2.46 9.77
CA THR A 207 -26.21 2.87 9.21
C THR A 207 -26.15 4.26 8.56
N GLU A 208 -25.29 5.14 9.06
CA GLU A 208 -25.10 6.48 8.50
C GLU A 208 -24.34 6.44 7.18
N VAL A 209 -23.26 5.64 7.07
CA VAL A 209 -22.48 5.53 5.82
C VAL A 209 -23.31 4.90 4.69
N THR A 210 -24.12 3.89 5.00
CA THR A 210 -25.01 3.26 4.01
C THR A 210 -26.21 4.13 3.65
N ALA A 211 -26.64 5.01 4.56
CA ALA A 211 -27.64 6.04 4.25
C ALA A 211 -27.03 7.19 3.42
N LEU A 212 -25.78 7.58 3.69
CA LEU A 212 -25.04 8.59 2.94
C LEU A 212 -24.93 8.19 1.47
N ALA A 213 -24.58 6.94 1.19
CA ALA A 213 -24.51 6.39 -0.17
C ALA A 213 -25.82 6.56 -0.98
N LYS A 214 -26.98 6.59 -0.30
CA LYS A 214 -28.29 6.78 -0.94
C LYS A 214 -28.67 8.26 -1.08
N LYS A 215 -28.29 9.07 -0.09
CA LYS A 215 -28.65 10.49 0.01
C LYS A 215 -27.71 11.37 -0.82
N ASP A 216 -26.41 11.15 -0.67
CA ASP A 216 -25.35 11.90 -1.33
C ASP A 216 -24.17 10.97 -1.68
N PRO A 217 -24.28 10.22 -2.80
CA PRO A 217 -23.22 9.36 -3.29
C PRO A 217 -21.87 10.09 -3.48
N SER A 218 -21.91 11.39 -3.77
CA SER A 218 -20.70 12.19 -4.02
C SER A 218 -19.88 12.44 -2.76
N GLN A 219 -20.54 12.58 -1.60
CA GLN A 219 -19.88 12.61 -0.30
C GLN A 219 -19.44 11.21 0.14
N SER A 220 -20.22 10.18 -0.18
CA SER A 220 -19.89 8.80 0.24
C SER A 220 -18.53 8.32 -0.28
N VAL A 221 -18.14 8.72 -1.49
CA VAL A 221 -16.84 8.34 -2.11
C VAL A 221 -15.63 9.09 -1.56
N ILE A 222 -15.86 10.10 -0.71
CA ILE A 222 -14.82 10.87 -0.01
C ILE A 222 -15.03 10.86 1.51
N ASP A 223 -15.89 9.97 2.02
CA ASP A 223 -16.08 9.78 3.44
C ASP A 223 -15.10 8.72 3.97
N SER A 224 -14.29 9.12 4.95
CA SER A 224 -13.26 8.26 5.56
C SER A 224 -13.86 6.99 6.16
N ASN A 225 -15.05 7.07 6.77
CA ASN A 225 -15.68 5.91 7.40
C ASN A 225 -16.33 4.99 6.37
N THR A 226 -16.95 5.52 5.32
CA THR A 226 -17.46 4.74 4.18
C THR A 226 -16.32 3.94 3.54
N LEU A 227 -15.17 4.57 3.30
CA LEU A 227 -14.00 3.88 2.75
C LEU A 227 -13.51 2.75 3.67
N GLN A 228 -13.46 2.98 4.98
CA GLN A 228 -13.08 1.94 5.95
C GLN A 228 -14.12 0.81 6.03
N PHE A 229 -15.41 1.13 6.15
CA PHE A 229 -16.49 0.15 6.24
C PHE A 229 -16.58 -0.70 4.98
N PHE A 230 -16.53 -0.09 3.80
CA PHE A 230 -16.48 -0.83 2.54
C PHE A 230 -15.32 -1.82 2.55
N ALA A 231 -14.11 -1.36 2.88
CA ALA A 231 -12.91 -2.18 2.82
C ALA A 231 -12.98 -3.40 3.76
N ILE A 232 -13.42 -3.20 5.01
CA ILE A 232 -13.52 -4.30 5.98
C ILE A 232 -14.68 -5.25 5.70
N ASP A 233 -15.80 -4.76 5.14
CA ASP A 233 -16.97 -5.59 4.80
C ASP A 233 -16.69 -6.49 3.60
N VAL A 234 -16.04 -5.98 2.55
CA VAL A 234 -15.64 -6.82 1.41
C VAL A 234 -14.50 -7.78 1.77
N TYR A 235 -13.59 -7.39 2.66
CA TYR A 235 -12.59 -8.33 3.20
C TYR A 235 -13.25 -9.44 4.03
N ALA A 236 -14.24 -9.07 4.86
CA ALA A 236 -15.02 -10.04 5.62
C ALA A 236 -15.71 -11.05 4.69
N TYR A 237 -16.35 -10.57 3.63
CA TYR A 237 -17.11 -11.40 2.69
C TYR A 237 -16.24 -12.24 1.75
N ASP A 238 -15.16 -11.68 1.19
CA ASP A 238 -14.36 -12.39 0.19
C ASP A 238 -13.26 -13.28 0.81
N ILE A 239 -12.71 -12.86 1.96
CA ILE A 239 -11.49 -13.45 2.54
C ILE A 239 -11.76 -14.10 3.89
N ALA A 240 -12.26 -13.36 4.87
CA ALA A 240 -12.36 -13.87 6.25
C ALA A 240 -13.43 -14.96 6.42
N ALA A 241 -14.60 -14.75 5.79
CA ALA A 241 -15.71 -15.70 5.76
C ALA A 241 -16.28 -15.80 4.33
N PRO A 242 -15.58 -16.48 3.40
CA PRO A 242 -15.88 -16.46 1.97
C PRO A 242 -17.35 -16.76 1.64
N GLY A 243 -18.02 -15.80 0.97
CA GLY A 243 -19.40 -15.92 0.52
C GLY A 243 -20.48 -15.75 1.60
N VAL A 244 -20.07 -15.53 2.85
CA VAL A 244 -20.98 -15.33 4.00
C VAL A 244 -20.75 -13.97 4.63
N GLY A 245 -19.48 -13.60 4.86
CA GLY A 245 -19.09 -12.40 5.57
C GLY A 245 -19.47 -12.42 7.05
N CYS A 246 -19.34 -11.25 7.68
CA CYS A 246 -19.82 -10.98 9.02
C CYS A 246 -20.33 -9.53 9.12
N THR A 247 -21.07 -9.07 8.10
CA THR A 247 -21.67 -7.74 8.09
C THR A 247 -22.51 -7.52 9.36
N GLY A 248 -23.26 -8.54 9.78
CA GLY A 248 -24.14 -8.49 10.95
C GLY A 248 -25.56 -8.04 10.62
N GLU A 249 -25.95 -8.13 9.35
CA GLU A 249 -27.27 -7.82 8.79
C GLU A 249 -27.70 -8.88 7.78
#